data_AF-A0A016QQ72-F1
#
_entry.id   AF-A0A016QQ72-F1
#
_cell.length_a   1.000
_cell.length_b   1.000
_cell.length_c   1.000
_cell.angle_alpha   90.00
_cell.angle_beta   90.00
_cell.angle_gamma   90.00
#
_symmetry.space_group_name_H-M   'P 1'
#
loop_
_entity.id
_entity.type
_entity.pdbx_description
1 polymer ?
#
loop_
_entity_poly.entity_id
_entity_poly.type
_entity_poly.pdbx_seq_one_letter_code
_entity_poly.pdbx_strand_id
1 'polypeptide(L)'
;MGKLLATQGGRAYIGHVVLFGLNGKISAGGQTYNGVMPAFGQLKDADLAAILNYVSTSWGNKLPSGQKPFTAAELAKDRQDKKTSAQMNTLRPKTVK
;
A
#
# COMPACT_ATOMS: atom_id res chain seq x y z
N MET A 1 -8.68 5.26 -2.43
CA MET A 1 -8.05 4.21 -1.58
C MET A 1 -9.03 3.08 -1.21
N GLY A 2 -10.30 3.39 -0.88
CA GLY A 2 -11.28 2.39 -0.41
C GLY A 2 -11.47 1.14 -1.28
N LYS A 3 -11.54 1.26 -2.62
CA LYS A 3 -11.63 0.09 -3.52
C LYS A 3 -10.39 -0.83 -3.47
N LEU A 4 -9.19 -0.25 -3.34
CA LEU A 4 -7.95 -1.02 -3.25
C LEU A 4 -7.88 -1.77 -1.92
N LEU A 5 -8.22 -1.09 -0.81
CA LEU A 5 -8.31 -1.72 0.50
C LEU A 5 -9.35 -2.86 0.54
N ALA A 6 -10.49 -2.69 -0.13
CA ALA A 6 -11.56 -3.69 -0.16
C ALA A 6 -11.23 -4.92 -1.04
N THR A 7 -10.20 -4.85 -1.89
CA THR A 7 -9.83 -5.97 -2.75
C THR A 7 -8.99 -7.00 -1.97
N GLN A 8 -9.19 -8.29 -2.27
CA GLN A 8 -8.37 -9.38 -1.73
C GLN A 8 -6.88 -9.12 -1.98
N GLY A 9 -6.07 -9.11 -0.91
CA GLY A 9 -4.63 -8.81 -0.97
C GLY A 9 -4.27 -7.33 -1.11
N GLY A 10 -5.23 -6.43 -1.31
CA GLY A 10 -4.97 -5.01 -1.53
C GLY A 10 -4.43 -4.27 -0.30
N ARG A 11 -4.81 -4.72 0.91
CA ARG A 11 -4.27 -4.20 2.17
C ARG A 11 -2.78 -4.49 2.34
N ALA A 12 -2.39 -5.77 2.19
CA ALA A 12 -0.99 -6.18 2.23
C ALA A 12 -0.18 -5.49 1.12
N TYR A 13 -0.76 -5.37 -0.08
CA TYR A 13 -0.16 -4.62 -1.18
C TYR A 13 0.19 -3.18 -0.79
N ILE A 14 -0.70 -2.44 -0.13
CA ILE A 14 -0.45 -1.06 0.31
C ILE A 14 0.71 -1.00 1.31
N GLY A 15 0.75 -1.92 2.28
CA GLY A 15 1.86 -2.03 3.23
C GLY A 15 3.20 -2.27 2.52
N HIS A 16 3.22 -3.23 1.60
CA HIS A 16 4.38 -3.56 0.79
C HIS A 16 4.84 -2.41 -0.12
N VAL A 17 3.93 -1.63 -0.71
CA VAL A 17 4.30 -0.49 -1.57
C VAL A 17 5.09 0.55 -0.77
N VAL A 18 4.71 0.80 0.48
CA VAL A 18 5.44 1.77 1.31
C VAL A 18 6.78 1.19 1.79
N LEU A 19 6.83 -0.09 2.12
CA LEU A 19 8.06 -0.76 2.58
C LEU A 19 9.10 -0.94 1.47
N PHE A 20 8.67 -1.29 0.25
CA PHE A 20 9.55 -1.72 -0.85
C PHE A 20 9.56 -0.75 -2.03
N GLY A 21 8.68 0.24 -2.04
CA GLY A 21 8.50 1.16 -3.15
C GLY A 21 7.68 0.55 -4.30
N LEU A 22 7.53 1.31 -5.36
CA LEU A 22 6.79 0.91 -6.55
C LEU A 22 7.44 1.54 -7.78
N ASN A 23 7.71 0.74 -8.81
CA ASN A 23 8.28 1.23 -10.06
C ASN A 23 7.42 0.83 -11.26
N GLY A 24 7.30 1.76 -12.22
CA GLY A 24 6.74 1.50 -13.54
C GLY A 24 5.33 2.05 -13.72
N LYS A 25 4.70 1.64 -14.83
CA LYS A 25 3.41 2.15 -15.26
C LYS A 25 2.27 1.58 -14.44
N ILE A 26 1.44 2.45 -13.85
CA ILE A 26 0.21 2.11 -13.14
C ILE A 26 -0.95 2.99 -13.63
N SER A 27 -2.19 2.54 -13.42
CA SER A 27 -3.38 3.38 -13.64
C SER A 27 -4.16 3.52 -12.35
N ALA A 28 -4.46 4.76 -11.96
CA ALA A 28 -5.20 5.06 -10.75
C ALA A 28 -6.17 6.22 -11.02
N GLY A 29 -7.46 6.02 -10.74
CA GLY A 29 -8.48 7.05 -10.91
C GLY A 29 -8.63 7.50 -12.36
N GLY A 30 -8.50 6.59 -13.33
CA GLY A 30 -8.58 6.91 -14.76
C GLY A 30 -7.34 7.60 -15.34
N GLN A 31 -6.33 7.94 -14.53
CA GLN A 31 -5.06 8.47 -15.02
C GLN A 31 -3.98 7.39 -15.03
N THR A 32 -3.00 7.57 -15.93
CA THR A 32 -1.82 6.70 -16.04
C THR A 32 -0.63 7.42 -15.42
N TYR A 33 0.05 6.76 -14.49
CA TYR A 33 1.28 7.23 -13.88
C TYR A 33 2.41 6.30 -14.30
N ASN A 34 3.54 6.84 -14.72
CA ASN A 34 4.75 6.07 -14.97
C ASN A 34 5.90 6.74 -14.23
N GLY A 35 6.26 6.18 -13.08
CA GLY A 35 7.22 6.80 -12.20
C GLY A 35 7.84 5.81 -11.24
N VAL A 36 8.64 6.36 -10.33
CA VAL A 36 9.33 5.62 -9.30
C VAL A 36 8.91 6.19 -7.95
N MET A 37 8.31 5.35 -7.12
CA MET A 37 8.11 5.60 -5.71
C MET A 37 9.24 4.89 -4.95
N PRO A 38 10.16 5.63 -4.31
CA PRO A 38 11.19 5.04 -3.45
C PRO A 38 10.57 4.26 -2.29
N ALA A 39 11.31 3.29 -1.77
CA ALA A 39 10.97 2.60 -0.53
C ALA A 39 11.09 3.54 0.67
N PHE A 40 10.20 3.37 1.65
CA PHE A 40 10.24 4.04 2.95
C PHE A 40 10.57 3.08 4.10
N GLY A 41 11.21 1.94 3.81
CA GLY A 41 11.60 0.94 4.79
C GLY A 41 12.56 1.43 5.89
N GLN A 42 13.17 2.59 5.72
CA GLN A 42 13.97 3.27 6.75
C GLN A 42 13.14 3.85 7.90
N LEU A 43 11.83 4.08 7.69
CA LEU A 43 10.94 4.57 8.74
C LEU A 43 10.58 3.46 9.73
N LYS A 44 10.19 3.84 10.94
CA LYS A 44 9.71 2.90 11.96
C LYS A 44 8.35 2.36 11.56
N ASP A 45 8.08 1.09 11.87
CA ASP A 45 6.81 0.45 11.52
C ASP A 45 5.60 1.14 12.17
N ALA A 46 5.78 1.75 13.35
CA ALA A 46 4.74 2.55 14.00
C ALA A 46 4.38 3.82 13.20
N ASP A 47 5.39 4.52 12.68
CA ASP A 47 5.19 5.75 11.88
C ASP A 47 4.51 5.40 10.55
N LEU A 48 4.96 4.32 9.91
CA LEU A 48 4.35 3.82 8.68
C LEU A 48 2.89 3.43 8.89
N ALA A 49 2.57 2.71 9.97
CA ALA A 49 1.20 2.34 10.30
C ALA A 49 0.33 3.58 10.54
N ALA A 50 0.84 4.59 11.24
CA ALA A 50 0.12 5.84 11.47
C ALA A 50 -0.17 6.58 10.15
N ILE A 51 0.82 6.70 9.26
CA ILE A 51 0.65 7.32 7.93
C ILE A 51 -0.38 6.55 7.11
N LEU A 52 -0.27 5.21 7.05
CA LEU A 52 -1.21 4.37 6.30
C LEU A 52 -2.64 4.51 6.82
N ASN A 53 -2.83 4.56 8.14
CA ASN A 53 -4.13 4.80 8.75
C ASN A 53 -4.66 6.19 8.37
N TYR A 54 -3.84 7.23 8.51
CA TYR A 54 -4.22 8.60 8.15
C TYR A 54 -4.66 8.69 6.69
N VAL A 55 -3.91 8.12 5.74
CA VAL A 55 -4.27 8.11 4.31
C VAL A 55 -5.55 7.29 4.06
N SER A 56 -5.75 6.20 4.81
CA SER A 56 -6.92 5.32 4.67
C SER A 56 -8.22 5.93 5.19
N THR A 57 -8.13 6.93 6.07
CA THR A 57 -9.29 7.64 6.65
C THR A 57 -9.42 9.10 6.18
N SER A 58 -8.39 9.65 5.52
CA SER A 58 -8.39 11.02 4.98
C SER A 58 -8.99 11.09 3.58
N TRP A 59 -9.33 12.32 3.15
CA TRP A 59 -9.84 12.63 1.81
C TRP A 59 -11.08 11.81 1.42
N GLY A 60 -11.99 11.60 2.39
CA GLY A 60 -13.22 10.84 2.19
C GLY A 60 -13.02 9.33 2.05
N ASN A 61 -11.80 8.82 2.23
CA ASN A 61 -11.56 7.38 2.30
C ASN A 61 -12.10 6.83 3.63
N LYS A 62 -12.63 5.61 3.57
CA LYS A 62 -13.02 4.83 4.75
C LYS A 62 -12.41 3.46 4.64
N LEU A 63 -11.98 2.91 5.77
CA LEU A 63 -11.65 1.51 5.86
C LEU A 63 -12.91 0.69 5.48
N PRO A 64 -12.77 -0.32 4.61
CA PRO A 64 -13.87 -1.24 4.32
C PRO A 64 -14.40 -1.88 5.60
N SER A 65 -15.69 -2.19 5.64
CA SER A 65 -16.33 -2.87 6.78
C SER A 65 -15.56 -4.15 7.14
N GLY A 66 -15.10 -4.26 8.39
CA GLY A 66 -14.33 -5.40 8.88
C GLY A 66 -12.81 -5.26 8.79
N GLN A 67 -12.28 -4.21 8.16
CA GLN A 67 -10.83 -3.93 8.21
C GLN A 67 -10.45 -3.13 9.46
N LYS A 68 -9.45 -3.66 10.17
CA LYS A 68 -8.82 -2.99 11.32
C LYS A 68 -7.81 -1.92 10.84
N PRO A 69 -7.41 -0.96 11.67
CA PRO A 69 -6.27 -0.09 11.36
C PRO A 69 -5.01 -0.91 11.07
N PHE A 70 -4.09 -0.38 10.25
CA PHE A 70 -2.74 -0.93 10.07
C PHE A 70 -2.01 -0.91 11.42
N THR A 71 -1.20 -1.95 11.66
CA THR A 71 -0.42 -2.07 12.90
C THR A 71 1.07 -2.20 12.61
N ALA A 72 1.92 -1.76 13.55
CA ALA A 72 3.36 -1.91 13.43
C ALA A 72 3.78 -3.38 13.31
N ALA A 73 3.10 -4.29 14.00
CA ALA A 73 3.39 -5.73 13.93
C ALA A 73 3.08 -6.35 12.56
N GLU A 74 2.05 -5.86 11.87
CA GLU A 74 1.71 -6.25 10.49
C GLU A 74 2.85 -5.82 9.54
N LEU A 75 3.29 -4.56 9.62
CA LEU A 75 4.37 -4.05 8.78
C LEU A 75 5.73 -4.67 9.10
N ALA A 76 6.00 -5.00 10.36
CA ALA A 76 7.22 -5.68 10.76
C ALA A 76 7.30 -7.11 10.17
N LYS A 77 6.16 -7.81 10.09
CA LYS A 77 6.06 -9.11 9.41
C LYS A 77 6.28 -8.94 7.91
N ASP A 78 5.58 -7.99 7.30
CA ASP A 78 5.68 -7.71 5.87
C ASP A 78 7.10 -7.30 5.47
N ARG A 79 7.87 -6.64 6.34
CA ARG A 79 9.27 -6.28 6.11
C ARG A 79 10.16 -7.50 5.90
N GLN A 80 9.82 -8.67 6.47
CA GLN A 80 10.59 -9.89 6.31
C GLN A 80 10.46 -10.52 4.92
N ASP A 81 9.40 -10.18 4.17
CA ASP A 81 9.16 -10.72 2.84
C ASP A 81 10.16 -10.21 1.78
N LYS A 82 10.98 -9.18 2.10
CA LYS A 82 12.04 -8.61 1.24
C LYS A 82 11.65 -8.48 -0.24
N LYS A 83 10.45 -7.99 -0.54
CA LYS A 83 9.99 -7.84 -1.93
C LYS A 83 10.68 -6.64 -2.60
N THR A 84 10.71 -6.62 -3.92
CA THR A 84 11.31 -5.52 -4.70
C THR A 84 10.23 -4.62 -5.31
N SER A 85 10.58 -3.34 -5.54
CA SER A 85 9.70 -2.35 -6.18
C SER A 85 9.19 -2.78 -7.57
N ALA A 86 9.95 -3.62 -8.29
CA ALA A 86 9.54 -4.22 -9.56
C ALA A 86 8.47 -5.31 -9.37
N GLN A 87 8.58 -6.13 -8.32
CA GLN A 87 7.57 -7.13 -7.96
C GLN A 87 6.29 -6.47 -7.43
N MET A 88 6.38 -5.28 -6.85
CA MET A 88 5.18 -4.57 -6.43
C MET A 88 4.27 -4.23 -7.62
N ASN A 89 4.81 -3.85 -8.77
CA ASN A 89 3.94 -3.55 -9.92
C ASN A 89 3.14 -4.79 -10.38
N THR A 90 3.76 -5.98 -10.38
CA THR A 90 3.09 -7.22 -10.78
C THR A 90 2.04 -7.69 -9.78
N LEU A 91 2.25 -7.40 -8.49
CA LEU A 91 1.32 -7.73 -7.40
C LEU A 91 0.15 -6.75 -7.28
N ARG A 92 0.15 -5.66 -8.04
CA ARG A 92 -0.93 -4.67 -7.98
C ARG A 92 -2.26 -5.28 -8.42
N PRO A 93 -3.31 -5.23 -7.58
CA PRO A 93 -4.63 -5.71 -7.95
C PRO A 93 -5.16 -4.95 -9.19
N LYS A 94 -5.47 -5.70 -10.26
CA LYS A 94 -5.97 -5.16 -11.54
C LYS A 94 -7.38 -4.56 -11.46
N THR A 95 -8.04 -4.66 -10.31
CA THR A 95 -9.39 -4.16 -10.03
C THR A 95 -9.48 -2.64 -9.88
N VAL A 96 -8.35 -1.93 -9.85
CA VAL A 96 -8.32 -0.46 -9.86
C VAL A 96 -7.89 0.02 -11.24
N LYS A 97 -8.88 0.15 -12.14
CA LYS A 97 -8.86 1.08 -13.27
C LYS A 97 -9.37 2.44 -12.79
#